data_AF-A0A1B6IIP4-F1
#
_entry.id   AF-A0A1B6IIP4-F1
#
_cell.length_a   1.000
_cell.length_b   1.000
_cell.length_c   1.000
_cell.angle_alpha   90.00
_cell.angle_beta   90.00
_cell.angle_gamma   90.00
#
_symmetry.space_group_name_H-M   'P 1'
#
loop_
_entity.id
_entity.type
_entity.pdbx_description
1 polymer ?
#
loop_
_entity_poly.entity_id
_entity_poly.type
_entity_poly.pdbx_seq_one_letter_code
_entity_poly.pdbx_strand_id
1 'polypeptide(L)'
;AVRYYDQDLALAKDLQDKMNMGRAYCNLGLAHLALGNLETALECQKYFLAIAHMTKHLPGKFRALGNIGDVLIKMGDVEEALKMYQRQLSFARQGRDRGLEATAYGALGLGNRLLRCFDKALGYHTQELTVRQEMGDLKGECRAHGHLGARHSPFK
;
A
#
# COMPACT_ATOMS: atom_id res chain seq x y z
N ALA A 1 20.61 -7.78 1.62
CA ALA A 1 19.37 -7.64 2.41
C ALA A 1 18.55 -8.92 2.42
N VAL A 2 18.08 -9.41 1.25
CA VAL A 2 17.25 -10.63 1.11
C VAL A 2 17.74 -11.82 1.96
N ARG A 3 19.01 -12.23 1.82
CA ARG A 3 19.60 -13.34 2.60
C ARG A 3 19.43 -13.21 4.12
N TYR A 4 19.49 -12.00 4.67
CA TYR A 4 19.31 -11.78 6.10
C TYR A 4 17.84 -11.88 6.51
N TYR A 5 16.92 -11.47 5.65
CA TYR A 5 15.48 -11.63 5.91
C TYR A 5 15.02 -13.08 5.73
N ASP A 6 15.63 -13.86 4.84
CA ASP A 6 15.39 -15.30 4.75
C ASP A 6 15.83 -16.04 6.02
N GLN A 7 16.98 -15.66 6.58
CA GLN A 7 17.46 -16.19 7.87
C GLN A 7 16.53 -15.79 9.02
N ASP A 8 16.10 -14.53 9.08
CA ASP A 8 15.12 -14.04 10.05
C ASP A 8 13.79 -14.81 9.94
N LEU A 9 13.32 -15.06 8.72
CA LEU A 9 12.10 -15.84 8.49
C LEU A 9 12.25 -17.30 8.93
N ALA A 10 13.40 -17.93 8.67
CA ALA A 10 13.67 -19.30 9.09
C ALA A 10 13.64 -19.41 10.62
N LEU A 11 14.35 -18.52 11.33
CA LEU A 11 14.35 -18.47 12.79
C LEU A 11 12.95 -18.21 13.36
N ALA A 12 12.20 -17.27 12.78
CA ALA A 12 10.84 -16.96 13.24
C ALA A 12 9.87 -18.15 13.03
N LYS A 13 10.05 -18.95 11.96
CA LYS A 13 9.29 -20.19 11.75
C LYS A 13 9.62 -21.25 12.80
N ASP A 14 10.90 -21.45 13.10
CA ASP A 14 11.35 -22.41 14.12
C ASP A 14 10.82 -22.05 15.51
N LEU A 15 10.78 -20.75 15.81
CA LEU A 15 10.21 -20.21 17.06
C LEU A 15 8.67 -20.12 17.05
N GLN A 16 8.01 -20.43 15.92
CA GLN A 16 6.58 -20.22 15.70
C GLN A 16 6.10 -18.77 16.01
N ASP A 17 7.00 -17.80 15.89
CA ASP A 17 6.73 -16.40 16.18
C ASP A 17 6.04 -15.73 14.98
N LYS A 18 4.71 -15.79 15.00
CA LYS A 18 3.87 -15.22 13.94
C LYS A 18 4.12 -13.72 13.74
N MET A 19 4.45 -12.94 14.78
CA MET A 19 4.67 -11.50 14.60
C MET A 19 5.99 -11.23 13.86
N ASN A 20 7.06 -11.91 14.25
CA ASN A 20 8.35 -11.78 13.57
C ASN A 20 8.33 -12.36 12.16
N MET A 21 7.62 -13.48 11.92
CA MET A 21 7.38 -13.99 10.57
C MET A 21 6.70 -12.92 9.69
N GLY A 22 5.67 -12.23 10.20
CA GLY A 22 4.99 -11.17 9.46
C GLY A 22 5.91 -10.01 9.07
N ARG A 23 6.79 -9.58 9.99
CA ARG A 23 7.81 -8.55 9.71
C ARG A 23 8.82 -9.01 8.65
N ALA A 24 9.31 -10.25 8.76
CA ALA A 24 10.25 -10.82 7.80
C ALA A 24 9.63 -10.88 6.39
N TYR A 25 8.41 -11.39 6.27
CA TYR A 25 7.68 -11.44 4.99
C TYR A 25 7.42 -10.04 4.40
N CYS A 26 7.06 -9.05 5.22
CA CYS A 26 6.93 -7.67 4.77
C CYS A 26 8.24 -7.16 4.14
N ASN A 27 9.36 -7.35 4.83
CA ASN A 27 10.66 -6.86 4.40
C ASN A 27 11.18 -7.61 3.16
N LEU A 28 11.00 -8.92 3.09
CA LEU A 28 11.29 -9.72 1.90
C LEU A 28 10.49 -9.23 0.70
N GLY A 29 9.18 -9.00 0.87
CA GLY A 29 8.32 -8.49 -0.19
C GLY A 29 8.84 -7.17 -0.78
N LEU A 30 9.18 -6.21 0.08
CA LEU A 30 9.75 -4.93 -0.34
C LEU A 30 11.12 -5.07 -1.01
N ALA A 31 11.97 -5.95 -0.49
CA ALA A 31 13.29 -6.20 -1.07
C ALA A 31 13.18 -6.84 -2.46
N HIS A 32 12.31 -7.82 -2.63
CA HIS A 32 12.05 -8.44 -3.93
C HIS A 32 11.43 -7.48 -4.92
N LEU A 33 10.50 -6.62 -4.48
CA LEU A 33 9.94 -5.55 -5.31
C LEU A 33 11.03 -4.60 -5.82
N ALA A 34 11.96 -4.20 -4.96
CA ALA A 34 13.09 -3.35 -5.34
C ALA A 34 14.06 -4.02 -6.33
N LEU A 35 14.17 -5.35 -6.27
CA LEU A 35 14.98 -6.16 -7.20
C LEU A 35 14.26 -6.50 -8.51
N GLY A 36 12.96 -6.18 -8.63
CA GLY A 36 12.15 -6.54 -9.80
C GLY A 36 11.60 -7.97 -9.77
N ASN A 37 11.77 -8.72 -8.67
CA ASN A 37 11.23 -10.06 -8.50
C ASN A 37 9.75 -9.98 -8.06
N LEU A 38 8.88 -9.57 -8.99
CA LEU A 38 7.51 -9.18 -8.68
C LEU A 38 6.65 -10.33 -8.14
N GLU A 39 6.78 -11.55 -8.69
CA GLU A 39 6.04 -12.72 -8.24
C GLU A 39 6.38 -13.09 -6.78
N THR A 40 7.67 -13.17 -6.47
CA THR A 40 8.14 -13.43 -5.10
C THR A 40 7.72 -12.33 -4.14
N ALA A 41 7.76 -11.07 -4.59
CA ALA A 41 7.28 -9.94 -3.79
C ALA A 41 5.79 -10.08 -3.44
N LEU A 42 4.97 -10.45 -4.43
CA LEU A 42 3.54 -10.67 -4.26
C LEU A 42 3.24 -11.82 -3.28
N GLU A 43 3.95 -12.94 -3.40
CA GLU A 43 3.81 -14.08 -2.49
C GLU A 43 4.17 -13.70 -1.05
N CYS A 44 5.34 -13.07 -0.84
CA CYS A 44 5.76 -12.59 0.47
C CYS A 44 4.69 -11.68 1.09
N GLN A 45 4.12 -10.80 0.28
CA GLN A 45 3.14 -9.85 0.74
C GLN A 45 1.76 -10.49 1.03
N LYS A 46 1.38 -11.56 0.32
CA LYS A 46 0.21 -12.39 0.65
C LYS A 46 0.40 -13.15 1.97
N TYR A 47 1.59 -13.70 2.22
CA TYR A 47 1.91 -14.33 3.50
C TYR A 47 1.86 -13.32 4.66
N PHE A 48 2.41 -12.12 4.48
CA PHE A 48 2.30 -11.07 5.49
C PHE A 48 0.83 -10.70 5.77
N LEU A 49 -0.01 -10.61 4.72
CA LEU A 49 -1.45 -10.36 4.91
C LEU A 49 -2.14 -11.46 5.72
N ALA A 50 -1.85 -12.73 5.41
CA ALA A 50 -2.42 -13.88 6.12
C ALA A 50 -2.03 -13.87 7.61
N ILE A 51 -0.75 -13.62 7.89
CA ILE A 51 -0.24 -13.52 9.26
C ILE A 51 -0.89 -12.35 9.99
N ALA A 52 -0.97 -11.17 9.38
CA ALA A 52 -1.59 -10.00 9.99
C ALA A 52 -3.08 -10.24 10.30
N HIS A 53 -3.77 -11.03 9.47
CA HIS A 53 -5.13 -11.47 9.75
C HIS A 53 -5.19 -12.41 10.96
N MET A 54 -4.34 -13.44 10.98
CA MET A 54 -4.30 -14.44 12.08
C MET A 54 -3.94 -13.81 13.43
N THR A 55 -3.03 -12.83 13.44
CA THR A 55 -2.59 -12.14 14.66
C THR A 55 -3.47 -10.94 15.01
N LYS A 56 -4.52 -10.66 14.22
CA LYS A 56 -5.38 -9.47 14.36
C LYS A 56 -4.58 -8.16 14.33
N HIS A 57 -3.42 -8.14 13.67
CA HIS A 57 -2.58 -6.96 13.54
C HIS A 57 -3.15 -6.00 12.49
N LEU A 58 -4.00 -5.07 12.93
CA LEU A 58 -4.73 -4.14 12.07
C LEU A 58 -3.81 -3.26 11.18
N PRO A 59 -2.77 -2.56 11.71
CA PRO A 59 -1.83 -1.82 10.86
C PRO A 59 -1.05 -2.70 9.88
N GLY A 60 -0.74 -3.95 10.26
CA GLY A 60 -0.10 -4.92 9.38
C GLY A 60 -0.98 -5.27 8.19
N LYS A 61 -2.27 -5.51 8.44
CA LYS A 61 -3.26 -5.82 7.40
C LYS A 61 -3.41 -4.66 6.40
N PHE A 62 -3.49 -3.42 6.90
CA PHE A 62 -3.57 -2.24 6.04
C PHE A 62 -2.33 -2.10 5.13
N ARG A 63 -1.13 -2.15 5.72
CA ARG A 63 0.14 -2.08 4.97
C ARG A 63 0.21 -3.19 3.94
N ALA A 64 -0.22 -4.39 4.32
CA ALA A 64 -0.17 -5.52 3.42
C ALA A 64 -1.02 -5.33 2.17
N LEU A 65 -2.27 -4.87 2.33
CA LEU A 65 -3.14 -4.57 1.18
C LEU A 65 -2.55 -3.53 0.24
N GLY A 66 -1.96 -2.45 0.79
CA GLY A 66 -1.30 -1.41 -0.01
C GLY A 66 -0.10 -1.95 -0.79
N ASN A 67 0.78 -2.69 -0.12
CA ASN A 67 1.94 -3.30 -0.75
C ASN A 67 1.56 -4.30 -1.85
N ILE A 68 0.49 -5.11 -1.67
CA ILE A 68 -0.02 -5.97 -2.76
C ILE A 68 -0.42 -5.11 -3.96
N GLY A 69 -1.15 -4.01 -3.71
CA GLY A 69 -1.53 -3.07 -4.76
C GLY A 69 -0.32 -2.53 -5.51
N ASP A 70 0.72 -2.08 -4.80
CA ASP A 70 1.93 -1.53 -5.41
C ASP A 70 2.67 -2.56 -6.28
N VAL A 71 2.74 -3.82 -5.82
CA VAL A 71 3.32 -4.92 -6.60
C VAL A 71 2.50 -5.17 -7.87
N LEU A 72 1.16 -5.21 -7.76
CA LEU A 72 0.27 -5.40 -8.91
C LEU A 72 0.38 -4.25 -9.93
N ILE A 73 0.51 -3.01 -9.48
CA ILE A 73 0.81 -1.86 -10.36
C ILE A 73 2.10 -2.12 -11.15
N LYS A 74 3.16 -2.61 -10.49
CA LYS A 74 4.44 -2.91 -11.15
C LYS A 74 4.35 -4.09 -12.12
N MET A 75 3.45 -5.04 -11.86
CA MET A 75 3.17 -6.16 -12.77
C MET A 75 2.32 -5.74 -13.98
N GLY A 76 1.67 -4.58 -13.92
CA GLY A 76 0.76 -4.10 -14.98
C GLY A 76 -0.72 -4.40 -14.71
N ASP A 77 -1.04 -5.13 -13.64
CA ASP A 77 -2.39 -5.52 -13.24
C ASP A 77 -3.09 -4.40 -12.44
N VAL A 78 -3.25 -3.24 -13.07
CA VAL A 78 -3.75 -2.02 -12.41
C VAL A 78 -5.17 -2.17 -11.87
N GLU A 79 -6.03 -2.94 -12.55
CA GLU A 79 -7.40 -3.18 -12.08
C GLU A 79 -7.46 -3.99 -10.78
N GLU A 80 -6.62 -5.03 -10.65
CA GLU A 80 -6.50 -5.80 -9.42
C GLU A 80 -5.87 -4.98 -8.30
N ALA A 81 -4.90 -4.11 -8.62
CA ALA A 81 -4.33 -3.18 -7.65
C ALA A 81 -5.40 -2.25 -7.06
N LEU A 82 -6.28 -1.70 -7.89
CA LEU A 82 -7.41 -0.87 -7.44
C LEU A 82 -8.36 -1.63 -6.53
N LYS A 83 -8.63 -2.91 -6.78
CA LYS A 83 -9.42 -3.74 -5.87
C LYS A 83 -8.76 -3.88 -4.49
N MET A 84 -7.43 -4.00 -4.45
CA MET A 84 -6.68 -4.06 -3.18
C MET A 84 -6.70 -2.72 -2.43
N TYR A 85 -6.48 -1.60 -3.12
CA TYR A 85 -6.58 -0.27 -2.50
C TYR A 85 -8.02 0.04 -2.03
N GLN A 86 -9.04 -0.44 -2.74
CA GLN A 86 -10.43 -0.28 -2.30
C GLN A 86 -10.71 -1.07 -1.01
N ARG A 87 -10.16 -2.29 -0.88
CA ARG A 87 -10.21 -3.06 0.38
C ARG A 87 -9.47 -2.34 1.50
N GLN A 88 -8.34 -1.71 1.19
CA GLN A 88 -7.55 -0.91 2.13
C GLN A 88 -8.34 0.31 2.63
N LEU A 89 -9.04 1.02 1.75
CA LEU A 89 -9.93 2.13 2.10
C LEU A 89 -11.10 1.67 2.99
N SER A 90 -11.78 0.59 2.60
CA SER A 90 -12.88 0.03 3.39
C SER A 90 -12.42 -0.37 4.80
N PHE A 91 -11.21 -0.92 4.91
CA PHE A 91 -10.61 -1.26 6.20
C PHE A 91 -10.31 -0.02 7.05
N ALA A 92 -9.74 1.03 6.46
CA ALA A 92 -9.47 2.29 7.16
C ALA A 92 -10.76 2.93 7.71
N ARG A 93 -11.83 2.94 6.90
CA ARG A 93 -13.15 3.45 7.31
C ARG A 93 -13.76 2.65 8.46
N GLN A 94 -13.65 1.32 8.42
CA GLN A 94 -14.10 0.46 9.52
C GLN A 94 -13.33 0.75 10.82
N GLY A 95 -12.03 1.02 10.71
CA GLY A 95 -11.18 1.42 11.83
C GLY A 95 -11.37 2.88 12.26
N ARG A 96 -12.14 3.69 11.52
CA ARG A 96 -12.29 5.15 11.68
C ARG A 96 -10.94 5.89 11.73
N ASP A 97 -9.94 5.36 11.01
CA ASP A 97 -8.60 5.94 10.97
C ASP A 97 -8.46 6.85 9.75
N ARG A 98 -8.62 8.16 9.99
CA ARG A 98 -8.55 9.19 8.94
C ARG A 98 -7.18 9.24 8.24
N GLY A 99 -6.08 8.94 8.95
CA GLY A 99 -4.75 8.95 8.35
C GLY A 99 -4.56 7.81 7.35
N LEU A 100 -5.10 6.64 7.69
CA LEU A 100 -5.13 5.49 6.80
C LEU A 100 -6.11 5.70 5.63
N GLU A 101 -7.25 6.35 5.84
CA GLU A 101 -8.18 6.72 4.77
C GLU A 101 -7.52 7.63 3.73
N ALA A 102 -6.85 8.71 4.17
CA ALA A 102 -6.12 9.61 3.27
C ALA A 102 -5.05 8.87 2.46
N THR A 103 -4.33 7.95 3.09
CA THR A 103 -3.31 7.12 2.41
C THR A 103 -3.95 6.22 1.34
N ALA A 104 -5.10 5.63 1.62
CA ALA A 104 -5.81 4.79 0.66
C ALA A 104 -6.40 5.60 -0.51
N TYR A 105 -6.90 6.81 -0.26
CA TYR A 105 -7.34 7.73 -1.32
C TYR A 105 -6.18 8.11 -2.25
N GLY A 106 -5.00 8.43 -1.71
CA GLY A 106 -3.82 8.71 -2.54
C GLY A 106 -3.45 7.53 -3.44
N ALA A 107 -3.46 6.30 -2.92
CA ALA A 107 -3.17 5.09 -3.70
C ALA A 107 -4.21 4.85 -4.81
N LEU A 108 -5.51 5.00 -4.50
CA LEU A 108 -6.59 4.92 -5.49
C LEU A 108 -6.46 5.99 -6.57
N GLY A 109 -6.11 7.23 -6.21
CA GLY A 109 -5.88 8.32 -7.15
C GLY A 109 -4.75 8.01 -8.13
N LEU A 110 -3.62 7.51 -7.61
CA LEU A 110 -2.48 7.07 -8.42
C LEU A 110 -2.85 5.93 -9.38
N GLY A 111 -3.55 4.90 -8.89
CA GLY A 111 -4.00 3.78 -9.73
C GLY A 111 -4.96 4.20 -10.83
N ASN A 112 -5.92 5.09 -10.53
CA ASN A 112 -6.87 5.59 -11.54
C ASN A 112 -6.19 6.47 -12.59
N ARG A 113 -5.13 7.20 -12.20
CA ARG A 113 -4.32 7.98 -13.14
C ARG A 113 -3.60 7.08 -14.14
N LEU A 114 -3.10 5.92 -13.71
CA LEU A 114 -2.48 4.92 -14.59
C LEU A 114 -3.48 4.34 -15.61
N LEU A 115 -4.75 4.15 -15.21
CA LEU A 115 -5.84 3.78 -16.12
C LEU A 115 -6.35 4.95 -17.00
N ARG A 116 -5.71 6.13 -16.95
CA ARG A 116 -6.16 7.35 -17.65
C ARG A 116 -7.57 7.81 -17.27
N CYS A 117 -8.09 7.34 -16.13
CA CYS A 117 -9.36 7.77 -15.54
C CYS A 117 -9.15 9.04 -14.69
N PHE A 118 -8.81 10.15 -15.37
CA PHE A 118 -8.38 11.38 -14.70
C PHE A 118 -9.42 12.00 -13.78
N ASP A 119 -10.71 11.89 -14.12
CA ASP A 119 -11.78 12.45 -13.27
C ASP A 119 -11.93 11.69 -11.96
N LYS A 120 -11.81 10.36 -11.99
CA LYS A 120 -11.78 9.52 -10.78
C LYS A 120 -10.52 9.78 -9.96
N ALA A 121 -9.37 9.89 -10.62
CA ALA A 121 -8.11 10.20 -9.94
C ALA A 121 -8.18 11.55 -9.23
N LEU A 122 -8.75 12.57 -9.88
CA LEU A 122 -8.97 13.89 -9.28
C LEU A 122 -9.89 13.77 -8.05
N GLY A 123 -11.02 13.08 -8.17
CA GLY A 123 -11.94 12.87 -7.06
C GLY A 123 -11.26 12.27 -5.83
N TYR A 124 -10.43 11.25 -6.03
CA TYR A 124 -9.68 10.62 -4.93
C TYR A 124 -8.58 11.52 -4.34
N HIS A 125 -7.82 12.24 -5.16
CA HIS A 125 -6.80 13.17 -4.64
C HIS A 125 -7.40 14.38 -3.91
N THR A 126 -8.58 14.86 -4.33
CA THR A 126 -9.32 15.89 -3.59
C THR A 126 -9.78 15.35 -2.23
N GLN A 127 -10.30 14.12 -2.18
CA GLN A 127 -10.66 13.48 -0.91
C GLN A 127 -9.45 13.26 0.00
N GLU A 128 -8.31 12.83 -0.55
CA GLU A 128 -7.04 12.76 0.17
C GLU A 128 -6.69 14.12 0.79
N LEU A 129 -6.73 15.20 0.02
CA LEU A 129 -6.42 16.54 0.48
C LEU A 129 -7.34 16.99 1.61
N THR A 130 -8.66 16.84 1.46
CA THR A 130 -9.62 17.23 2.49
C THR A 130 -9.35 16.52 3.81
N VAL A 131 -9.09 15.22 3.79
CA VAL A 131 -8.80 14.47 5.02
C VAL A 131 -7.47 14.90 5.64
N ARG A 132 -6.43 15.17 4.84
CA ARG A 132 -5.14 15.66 5.36
C ARG A 132 -5.27 17.05 6.01
N GLN A 133 -6.06 17.93 5.43
CA GLN A 133 -6.38 19.26 5.99
C GLN A 133 -7.16 19.16 7.30
N GLU A 134 -8.19 18.30 7.37
CA GLU A 134 -8.93 18.03 8.60
C GLU A 134 -8.02 17.54 9.75
N MET A 135 -6.94 16.83 9.41
CA MET A 135 -5.96 16.32 10.37
C MET A 135 -4.83 17.30 10.70
N GLY A 136 -4.68 18.40 9.96
CA GLY A 136 -3.52 19.29 10.04
C GLY A 136 -2.19 18.64 9.60
N ASP A 137 -2.24 17.61 8.75
CA ASP A 137 -1.05 16.93 8.23
C ASP A 137 -0.46 17.68 7.03
N LEU A 138 0.33 18.72 7.31
CA LEU A 138 0.98 19.55 6.29
C LEU A 138 1.82 18.76 5.30
N LYS A 139 2.49 17.68 5.74
CA LYS A 139 3.30 16.82 4.85
C LYS A 139 2.41 16.02 3.89
N GLY A 140 1.28 15.54 4.40
CA GLY A 140 0.25 14.89 3.59
C GLY A 140 -0.38 15.85 2.57
N GLU A 141 -0.69 17.07 2.99
CA GLU A 141 -1.23 18.11 2.10
C GLU A 141 -0.29 18.42 0.94
N CYS A 142 1.01 18.62 1.20
CA CYS A 142 1.99 18.85 0.13
C CYS A 142 2.00 17.72 -0.91
N ARG A 143 1.89 16.46 -0.47
CA ARG A 143 1.83 15.31 -1.39
C ARG A 143 0.55 15.31 -2.22
N ALA A 144 -0.60 15.53 -1.58
CA ALA A 144 -1.90 15.61 -2.26
C ALA A 144 -1.91 16.74 -3.29
N HIS A 145 -1.38 17.92 -2.95
CA HIS A 145 -1.20 19.02 -3.88
C HIS A 145 -0.27 18.67 -5.05
N GLY A 146 0.82 17.94 -4.81
CA GLY A 146 1.71 17.45 -5.86
C GLY A 146 0.99 16.51 -6.84
N HIS A 147 0.14 15.61 -6.33
CA HIS A 147 -0.67 14.72 -7.16
C HIS A 147 -1.69 15.49 -8.03
N LEU A 148 -2.31 16.54 -7.48
CA LEU A 148 -3.24 17.41 -8.21
C LEU A 148 -2.50 18.29 -9.24
N GLY A 149 -1.33 18.82 -8.88
CA GLY A 149 -0.51 19.70 -9.72
C GLY A 149 0.11 19.00 -10.93
N ALA A 150 0.38 17.69 -10.84
CA ALA A 150 0.89 16.89 -11.97
C ALA A 150 -0.05 16.85 -13.19
N ARG A 151 -1.30 17.34 -13.08
CA ARG A 151 -2.24 17.54 -14.20
C ARG A 151 -1.99 18.85 -14.97
N HIS A 152 -1.33 19.83 -14.35
CA HIS A 152 -1.14 21.17 -14.92
C HIS A 152 0.20 21.39 -15.60
N SER A 153 1.05 20.37 -15.72
CA SER A 153 2.16 20.41 -16.67
C SER A 153 1.64 19.86 -18.00
N PRO A 154 1.28 20.70 -18.99
CA PRO A 154 1.09 20.19 -20.34
C PRO A 154 2.43 19.58 -20.76
N PHE A 155 2.38 18.36 -21.31
CA PHE A 155 3.47 17.83 -22.10
C PHE A 155 3.94 18.93 -23.06
N LYS A 156 5.15 19.45 -22.85
CA LYS A 156 5.91 20.21 -23.84
C LYS A 156 6.97 19.28 -24.40
#